data_AF-A0A9N7NKT2-F1
#
_entry.id   AF-A0A9N7NKT2-F1
#
_cell.length_a   1.000
_cell.length_b   1.000
_cell.length_c   1.000
_cell.angle_alpha   90.00
_cell.angle_beta   90.00
_cell.angle_gamma   90.00
#
_symmetry.space_group_name_H-M   'P 1'
#
loop_
_entity.id
_entity.type
_entity.pdbx_description
1 polymer ?
#
loop_
_entity_poly.entity_id
_entity_poly.type
_entity_poly.pdbx_seq_one_letter_code
_entity_poly.pdbx_strand_id
1 'polypeptide(L)'
;MVDEHHLNSLHYLDTVIKEAQRLHPVAPLLIPHESTQGCTIEGFHIPKQSRILVNVWAIGRDPDVWPDPEKYSPERFIGSEIDLRGHDFQLLPFGSGWRSCPGLQLEANGRQYPNPTPKNMAWIWTLLMLFLAYHLLRKLLGGVGPNNYPPGPIPLPILGHFHLLGKNPHQDLCHLARKYGPVLGLRFGFTPTVVVSSPAWAERVLKTHDLVFASRPTSNACKHISYGQRNLTFAPYGPYWRDIRKLCTLELLSNLRISRSQGMRRAELGLLVASLKRAAEGREVVDLSARVSGLSADMNCLLVLGRKYEDRELDEKGFKALFMETMELAARFNLADYFPYVDALDLQGMGRRMKELSKIYDEFLEEIIKQHLEKKKCEGENKREDIVDTMLSIMESGEAGFEFDQRHIKAVLLIGSLKTKY
;
A
#
# COMPACT_ATOMS: atom_id res chain seq x y z
N MET A 1 -15.45 -32.13 8.46
CA MET A 1 -15.62 -30.80 7.81
C MET A 1 -14.54 -29.90 8.41
N VAL A 2 -13.85 -29.08 7.63
CA VAL A 2 -12.80 -28.18 8.16
C VAL A 2 -13.48 -26.91 8.69
N ASP A 3 -13.33 -26.63 9.98
CA ASP A 3 -13.76 -25.40 10.66
C ASP A 3 -12.57 -24.47 10.99
N GLU A 4 -12.85 -23.20 11.31
CA GLU A 4 -11.83 -22.15 11.53
C GLU A 4 -10.81 -22.48 12.64
N HIS A 5 -11.20 -23.25 13.67
CA HIS A 5 -10.28 -23.69 14.72
C HIS A 5 -9.19 -24.65 14.22
N HIS A 6 -9.40 -25.29 13.05
CA HIS A 6 -8.39 -26.11 12.39
C HIS A 6 -7.36 -25.27 11.62
N LEU A 7 -7.59 -23.97 11.37
CA LEU A 7 -6.63 -23.16 10.59
C LEU A 7 -5.23 -23.21 11.20
N ASN A 8 -5.13 -23.23 12.53
CA ASN A 8 -3.86 -23.32 13.25
C ASN A 8 -3.13 -24.67 13.08
N SER A 9 -3.83 -25.73 12.66
CA SER A 9 -3.24 -27.04 12.39
C SER A 9 -2.97 -27.30 10.89
N LEU A 10 -3.40 -26.40 10.00
CA LEU A 10 -3.12 -26.48 8.56
C LEU A 10 -1.72 -25.96 8.23
N HIS A 11 -0.68 -26.58 8.80
CA HIS A 11 0.70 -26.14 8.65
C HIS A 11 1.16 -26.04 7.18
N TYR A 12 0.72 -26.95 6.31
CA TYR A 12 1.08 -26.89 4.90
C TYR A 12 0.36 -25.75 4.15
N LEU A 13 -0.83 -25.34 4.59
CA LEU A 13 -1.49 -24.16 4.02
C LEU A 13 -0.71 -22.89 4.39
N ASP A 14 -0.21 -22.81 5.62
CA ASP A 14 0.65 -21.70 6.06
C ASP A 14 1.94 -21.62 5.21
N THR A 15 2.58 -22.76 4.90
CA THR A 15 3.76 -22.75 4.01
C THR A 15 3.42 -22.33 2.59
N VAL A 16 2.26 -22.75 2.05
CA VAL A 16 1.73 -22.31 0.74
C VAL A 16 1.49 -20.80 0.73
N ILE A 17 0.91 -20.25 1.79
CA ILE A 17 0.65 -18.82 1.93
C ILE A 17 1.97 -18.05 2.04
N LYS A 18 2.95 -18.53 2.82
CA LYS A 18 4.28 -17.89 2.93
C LYS A 18 5.03 -17.89 1.61
N GLU A 19 5.06 -19.02 0.92
CA GLU A 19 5.76 -19.15 -0.36
C GLU A 19 5.08 -18.36 -1.48
N ALA A 20 3.74 -18.34 -1.46
CA ALA A 20 3.03 -17.34 -2.22
C ALA A 20 3.60 -15.98 -1.79
N GLN A 21 3.41 -15.56 -0.53
CA GLN A 21 3.75 -14.23 0.02
C GLN A 21 5.17 -13.72 -0.33
N ARG A 22 6.14 -14.63 -0.48
CA ARG A 22 7.49 -14.37 -0.98
C ARG A 22 7.54 -13.99 -2.47
N LEU A 23 6.86 -14.75 -3.35
CA LEU A 23 6.96 -14.57 -4.81
C LEU A 23 6.10 -13.44 -5.40
N HIS A 24 4.89 -13.18 -4.91
CA HIS A 24 4.00 -12.14 -5.49
C HIS A 24 3.50 -11.09 -4.47
N PRO A 25 4.38 -10.49 -3.66
CA PRO A 25 3.97 -9.67 -2.50
C PRO A 25 2.96 -8.60 -2.92
N VAL A 26 2.01 -8.31 -2.03
CA VAL A 26 0.89 -7.36 -2.30
C VAL A 26 1.41 -6.04 -2.85
N ALA A 27 2.49 -5.55 -2.26
CA ALA A 27 3.23 -4.39 -2.69
C ALA A 27 4.70 -4.79 -2.96
N PRO A 28 5.11 -5.00 -4.22
CA PRO A 28 6.49 -5.36 -4.59
C PRO A 28 7.55 -4.34 -4.11
N LEU A 29 7.17 -3.06 -4.07
CA LEU A 29 7.83 -2.03 -3.28
C LEU A 29 6.90 -1.69 -2.12
N LEU A 30 7.43 -1.68 -0.89
CA LEU A 30 6.66 -1.14 0.23
C LEU A 30 6.33 0.32 -0.03
N ILE A 31 5.26 0.79 0.61
CA ILE A 31 4.86 2.20 0.55
C ILE A 31 6.10 3.05 0.91
N PRO A 32 6.40 4.11 0.14
CA PRO A 32 7.59 4.91 0.36
C PRO A 32 7.65 5.48 1.77
N HIS A 33 8.83 5.41 2.38
CA HIS A 33 9.15 6.10 3.63
C HIS A 33 9.87 7.42 3.33
N GLU A 34 9.87 8.34 4.27
CA GLU A 34 10.60 9.60 4.17
C GLU A 34 11.43 9.83 5.45
N SER A 35 12.70 10.20 5.27
CA SER A 35 13.58 10.55 6.39
C SER A 35 13.18 11.91 7.00
N THR A 36 12.89 11.91 8.30
CA THR A 36 12.53 13.12 9.05
C THR A 36 13.74 14.00 9.37
N GLN A 37 14.93 13.40 9.38
CA GLN A 37 16.22 14.04 9.63
C GLN A 37 17.33 13.36 8.83
N GLY A 38 18.49 14.02 8.71
CA GLY A 38 19.68 13.40 8.15
C GLY A 38 20.25 12.35 9.12
N CYS A 39 20.74 11.23 8.60
CA CYS A 39 21.37 10.18 9.40
C CYS A 39 22.51 9.50 8.63
N THR A 40 23.33 8.72 9.34
CA THR A 40 24.39 7.92 8.73
C THR A 40 24.17 6.46 9.11
N ILE A 41 24.13 5.56 8.14
CA ILE A 41 23.91 4.12 8.32
C ILE A 41 25.02 3.39 7.60
N GLU A 42 25.78 2.54 8.31
CA GLU A 42 26.92 1.78 7.74
C GLU A 42 27.91 2.66 6.95
N GLY A 43 28.18 3.87 7.44
CA GLY A 43 29.09 4.82 6.77
C GLY A 43 28.49 5.61 5.62
N PHE A 44 27.24 5.32 5.21
CA PHE A 44 26.52 6.08 4.20
C PHE A 44 25.64 7.16 4.82
N HIS A 45 25.77 8.39 4.34
CA HIS A 45 24.94 9.52 4.76
C HIS A 45 23.63 9.57 3.95
N ILE A 46 22.50 9.62 4.65
CA ILE A 46 21.16 9.77 4.10
C ILE A 46 20.63 11.15 4.51
N PRO A 47 20.47 12.10 3.58
CA PRO A 47 19.93 13.44 3.87
C PRO A 47 18.49 13.38 4.40
N LYS A 48 18.07 14.44 5.10
CA LYS A 48 16.66 14.70 5.43
C LYS A 48 15.81 14.76 4.15
N GLN A 49 14.53 14.35 4.23
CA GLN A 49 13.58 14.29 3.11
C GLN A 49 14.02 13.33 1.98
N SER A 50 14.86 12.34 2.31
CA SER A 50 15.16 11.25 1.40
C SER A 50 14.01 10.25 1.39
N ARG A 51 13.59 9.86 0.19
CA ARG A 51 12.62 8.79 0.00
C ARG A 51 13.31 7.44 0.20
N ILE A 52 12.75 6.57 1.02
CA ILE A 52 13.27 5.21 1.20
C ILE A 52 12.29 4.21 0.58
N LEU A 53 12.78 3.40 -0.34
CA LEU A 53 12.03 2.35 -1.02
C LEU A 53 12.57 0.99 -0.60
N VAL A 54 11.73 0.18 0.05
CA VAL A 54 12.09 -1.20 0.40
C VAL A 54 11.55 -2.13 -0.68
N ASN A 55 12.45 -2.80 -1.39
CA ASN A 55 12.12 -3.69 -2.50
C ASN A 55 11.94 -5.13 -2.00
N VAL A 56 10.76 -5.43 -1.49
CA VAL A 56 10.44 -6.76 -0.94
C VAL A 56 10.38 -7.83 -2.03
N TRP A 57 10.13 -7.44 -3.29
CA TRP A 57 10.24 -8.35 -4.41
C TRP A 57 11.67 -8.84 -4.62
N ALA A 58 12.66 -7.95 -4.48
CA ALA A 58 14.07 -8.31 -4.55
C ALA A 58 14.51 -9.16 -3.36
N ILE A 59 14.12 -8.78 -2.14
CA ILE A 59 14.41 -9.52 -0.91
C ILE A 59 13.87 -10.96 -0.99
N GLY A 60 12.63 -11.11 -1.47
CA GLY A 60 12.01 -12.41 -1.65
C GLY A 60 12.67 -13.26 -2.74
N ARG A 61 13.58 -12.72 -3.55
CA ARG A 61 14.29 -13.39 -4.66
C ARG A 61 15.81 -13.33 -4.53
N ASP A 62 16.31 -12.99 -3.34
CA ASP A 62 17.72 -12.88 -3.08
C ASP A 62 18.35 -14.29 -3.05
N PRO A 63 19.25 -14.64 -3.99
CA PRO A 63 19.88 -15.96 -4.03
C PRO A 63 20.82 -16.22 -2.85
N ASP A 64 21.29 -15.17 -2.15
CA ASP A 64 22.11 -15.31 -0.95
C ASP A 64 21.29 -15.74 0.27
N VAL A 65 19.96 -15.58 0.18
CA VAL A 65 19.00 -15.87 1.26
C VAL A 65 18.15 -17.11 0.92
N TRP A 66 17.73 -17.23 -0.34
CA TRP A 66 16.78 -18.25 -0.78
C TRP A 66 17.41 -19.19 -1.82
N PRO A 67 17.56 -20.49 -1.52
CA PRO A 67 17.93 -21.51 -2.51
C PRO A 67 16.86 -21.61 -3.60
N ASP A 68 17.28 -21.63 -4.86
CA ASP A 68 16.40 -21.60 -6.04
C ASP A 68 15.28 -20.53 -5.93
N PRO A 69 15.63 -19.24 -5.87
CA PRO A 69 14.72 -18.17 -5.44
C PRO A 69 13.50 -18.00 -6.35
N GLU A 70 13.60 -18.35 -7.64
CA GLU A 70 12.46 -18.22 -8.56
C GLU A 70 11.51 -19.43 -8.54
N LYS A 71 11.92 -20.55 -7.93
CA LYS A 71 11.10 -21.77 -7.87
C LYS A 71 10.07 -21.65 -6.73
N TYR A 72 8.80 -21.82 -7.07
CA TYR A 72 7.73 -22.00 -6.09
C TYR A 72 7.89 -23.36 -5.40
N SER A 73 8.23 -23.36 -4.11
CA SER A 73 8.34 -24.55 -3.26
C SER A 73 7.92 -24.21 -1.83
N PRO A 74 6.67 -24.50 -1.43
CA PRO A 74 6.19 -24.33 -0.06
C PRO A 74 7.04 -25.08 0.96
N GLU A 75 7.66 -26.18 0.56
CA GLU A 75 8.45 -27.07 1.42
C GLU A 75 9.60 -26.34 2.10
N ARG A 76 10.11 -25.22 1.53
CA ARG A 76 11.17 -24.41 2.14
C ARG A 76 10.78 -23.80 3.49
N PHE A 77 9.48 -23.70 3.79
CA PHE A 77 8.99 -23.18 5.06
C PHE A 77 8.65 -24.27 6.09
N ILE A 78 8.79 -25.56 5.74
CA ILE A 78 8.57 -26.64 6.69
C ILE A 78 9.67 -26.57 7.77
N GLY A 79 9.25 -26.44 9.04
CA GLY A 79 10.18 -26.28 10.17
C GLY A 79 10.84 -24.90 10.28
N SER A 80 10.48 -23.95 9.44
CA SER A 80 10.99 -22.57 9.48
C SER A 80 10.25 -21.73 10.53
N GLU A 81 10.99 -20.90 11.26
CA GLU A 81 10.43 -19.93 12.23
C GLU A 81 9.96 -18.62 11.56
N ILE A 82 10.27 -18.40 10.28
CA ILE A 82 9.86 -17.22 9.50
C ILE A 82 8.34 -17.06 9.55
N ASP A 83 7.89 -15.87 9.97
CA ASP A 83 6.48 -15.48 10.03
C ASP A 83 6.14 -14.32 9.08
N LEU A 84 4.84 -14.06 8.89
CA LEU A 84 4.35 -12.96 8.06
C LEU A 84 4.20 -11.65 8.85
N ARG A 85 4.57 -11.65 10.14
CA ARG A 85 4.33 -10.54 11.08
C ARG A 85 5.40 -9.46 11.02
N GLY A 86 6.40 -9.64 10.16
CA GLY A 86 7.47 -8.68 9.94
C GLY A 86 8.55 -8.74 11.01
N HIS A 87 8.67 -9.86 11.74
CA HIS A 87 9.81 -10.09 12.64
C HIS A 87 11.04 -10.58 11.90
N ASP A 88 10.83 -11.30 10.79
CA ASP A 88 11.90 -11.78 9.92
C ASP A 88 11.99 -10.93 8.64
N PHE A 89 13.16 -10.36 8.39
CA PHE A 89 13.39 -9.44 7.27
C PHE A 89 13.61 -10.14 5.93
N GLN A 90 13.62 -11.48 5.90
CA GLN A 90 13.62 -12.28 4.67
C GLN A 90 12.21 -12.31 4.04
N LEU A 91 11.15 -12.08 4.82
CA LEU A 91 9.77 -12.12 4.35
C LEU A 91 8.94 -10.95 4.92
N LEU A 92 8.76 -9.89 4.12
CA LEU A 92 8.13 -8.63 4.54
C LEU A 92 6.87 -8.25 3.73
N PRO A 93 5.90 -9.16 3.50
CA PRO A 93 4.73 -8.86 2.65
C PRO A 93 3.86 -7.73 3.21
N PHE A 94 3.94 -7.47 4.52
CA PHE A 94 3.17 -6.46 5.23
C PHE A 94 4.05 -5.38 5.90
N GLY A 95 5.34 -5.32 5.53
CA GLY A 95 6.32 -4.45 6.16
C GLY A 95 6.67 -4.84 7.60
N SER A 96 7.34 -3.95 8.32
CA SER A 96 7.78 -4.14 9.72
C SER A 96 7.76 -2.82 10.49
N GLY A 97 7.97 -2.88 11.80
CA GLY A 97 8.08 -1.73 12.70
C GLY A 97 6.78 -0.93 12.85
N TRP A 98 6.90 0.36 13.17
CA TRP A 98 5.76 1.27 13.40
C TRP A 98 4.79 1.33 12.23
N ARG A 99 5.29 1.14 11.00
CA ARG A 99 4.49 1.23 9.77
C ARG A 99 4.07 -0.13 9.23
N SER A 100 4.19 -1.20 10.02
CA SER A 100 3.63 -2.51 9.68
C SER A 100 2.12 -2.38 9.41
N CYS A 101 1.67 -3.12 8.40
CA CYS A 101 0.28 -3.11 7.98
C CYS A 101 -0.63 -3.60 9.12
N PRO A 102 -1.60 -2.80 9.57
CA PRO A 102 -2.47 -3.20 10.67
C PRO A 102 -3.45 -4.31 10.24
N GLY A 103 -3.83 -4.34 8.95
CA GLY A 103 -4.70 -5.40 8.43
C GLY A 103 -4.00 -6.72 8.13
N LEU A 104 -2.75 -6.92 8.58
CA LEU A 104 -2.14 -8.25 8.69
C LEU A 104 -3.07 -9.24 9.41
N GLN A 105 -3.81 -8.76 10.41
CA GLN A 105 -4.80 -9.56 11.15
C GLN A 105 -5.99 -10.03 10.29
N LEU A 106 -6.23 -9.39 9.15
CA LEU A 106 -7.29 -9.73 8.19
C LEU A 106 -6.77 -10.51 6.97
N GLU A 107 -5.49 -10.35 6.59
CA GLU A 107 -4.96 -10.74 5.28
C GLU A 107 -4.13 -12.03 5.24
N ALA A 108 -4.48 -13.05 6.02
CA ALA A 108 -3.93 -14.40 5.82
C ALA A 108 -4.42 -15.10 4.52
N ASN A 109 -4.83 -14.39 3.45
CA ASN A 109 -5.35 -14.98 2.20
C ASN A 109 -5.28 -14.08 0.94
N GLY A 110 -4.27 -14.29 0.07
CA GLY A 110 -4.36 -14.63 -1.38
C GLY A 110 -4.68 -13.62 -2.52
N ARG A 111 -3.67 -13.19 -3.34
CA ARG A 111 -3.46 -12.04 -4.29
C ARG A 111 -3.98 -12.00 -5.76
N GLN A 112 -4.01 -10.76 -6.30
CA GLN A 112 -3.56 -10.08 -7.58
C GLN A 112 -3.47 -10.68 -9.03
N TYR A 113 -3.79 -9.79 -10.02
CA TYR A 113 -3.51 -9.81 -11.50
C TYR A 113 -3.18 -8.40 -12.13
N PRO A 114 -2.71 -8.26 -13.41
CA PRO A 114 -2.10 -7.04 -14.03
C PRO A 114 -2.87 -6.36 -15.22
N ASN A 115 -2.39 -5.20 -15.76
CA ASN A 115 -2.94 -4.40 -16.93
C ASN A 115 -1.86 -3.77 -17.90
N PRO A 116 -2.23 -3.21 -19.10
CA PRO A 116 -1.31 -2.85 -20.22
C PRO A 116 -1.11 -1.32 -20.57
N THR A 117 -0.42 -1.04 -21.71
CA THR A 117 0.54 0.05 -22.13
C THR A 117 0.02 1.42 -22.71
N PRO A 118 0.87 2.47 -22.83
CA PRO A 118 0.62 3.71 -23.63
C PRO A 118 1.63 4.02 -24.78
N LYS A 119 1.35 5.04 -25.63
CA LYS A 119 2.15 5.52 -26.80
C LYS A 119 2.82 6.92 -26.62
N ASN A 120 3.86 7.18 -27.43
CA ASN A 120 4.91 8.23 -27.37
C ASN A 120 4.50 9.69 -27.76
N MET A 121 5.30 10.68 -27.30
CA MET A 121 5.25 12.11 -27.63
C MET A 121 6.65 12.67 -28.00
N ALA A 122 6.72 13.49 -29.06
CA ALA A 122 7.93 14.09 -29.62
C ALA A 122 8.05 15.59 -29.28
N TRP A 123 8.75 15.92 -28.19
CA TRP A 123 9.13 17.31 -27.81
C TRP A 123 10.53 17.38 -27.17
N ILE A 124 11.30 16.29 -27.26
CA ILE A 124 12.49 16.00 -26.43
C ILE A 124 13.69 16.90 -26.75
N TRP A 125 13.76 17.48 -27.95
CA TRP A 125 14.98 18.16 -28.42
C TRP A 125 15.04 19.65 -28.09
N THR A 126 13.91 20.34 -27.92
CA THR A 126 13.88 21.77 -27.59
C THR A 126 14.17 22.04 -26.12
N LEU A 127 13.76 21.14 -25.23
CA LEU A 127 14.07 21.22 -23.79
C LEU A 127 15.53 20.85 -23.48
N LEU A 128 16.17 20.03 -24.33
CA LEU A 128 17.56 19.57 -24.14
C LEU A 128 18.59 20.70 -24.24
N MET A 129 18.34 21.70 -25.09
CA MET A 129 19.25 22.83 -25.34
C MET A 129 19.20 23.89 -24.22
N LEU A 130 18.00 24.21 -23.71
CA LEU A 130 17.83 25.12 -22.56
C LEU A 130 18.40 24.52 -21.27
N PHE A 131 18.33 23.20 -21.17
CA PHE A 131 18.83 22.41 -20.06
C PHE A 131 20.37 22.36 -19.99
N LEU A 132 21.05 22.25 -21.14
CA LEU A 132 22.52 22.23 -21.17
C LEU A 132 23.14 23.56 -20.68
N ALA A 133 22.52 24.69 -21.03
CA ALA A 133 22.95 26.03 -20.61
C ALA A 133 22.82 26.26 -19.09
N TYR A 134 21.74 25.76 -18.49
CA TYR A 134 21.50 25.84 -17.05
C TYR A 134 22.51 25.00 -16.23
N HIS A 135 22.92 23.84 -16.74
CA HIS A 135 23.86 22.95 -16.05
C HIS A 135 25.32 23.42 -16.11
N LEU A 136 25.72 24.11 -17.17
CA LEU A 136 27.01 24.82 -17.20
C LEU A 136 27.05 25.91 -16.11
N LEU A 137 25.96 26.68 -15.98
CA LEU A 137 25.86 27.76 -14.99
C LEU A 137 25.84 27.23 -13.54
N ARG A 138 25.23 26.05 -13.30
CA ARG A 138 25.20 25.41 -11.97
C ARG A 138 26.53 24.78 -11.56
N LYS A 139 27.31 24.23 -12.50
CA LYS A 139 28.66 23.71 -12.20
C LYS A 139 29.63 24.82 -11.78
N LEU A 140 29.39 26.05 -12.23
CA LEU A 140 30.15 27.24 -11.85
C LEU A 140 29.77 27.81 -10.46
N LEU A 141 28.67 27.36 -9.84
CA LEU A 141 28.05 28.05 -8.69
C LEU A 141 27.66 27.16 -7.47
N GLY A 142 28.15 25.92 -7.30
CA GLY A 142 27.84 25.23 -6.03
C GLY A 142 28.46 23.86 -5.73
N GLY A 143 29.38 23.84 -4.74
CA GLY A 143 29.36 23.03 -3.52
C GLY A 143 29.35 21.51 -3.57
N VAL A 144 30.48 20.88 -3.19
CA VAL A 144 30.65 19.44 -2.94
C VAL A 144 29.89 19.04 -1.66
N GLY A 145 28.87 18.18 -1.80
CA GLY A 145 28.19 17.55 -0.67
C GLY A 145 29.01 16.41 -0.03
N PRO A 146 28.60 15.89 1.13
CA PRO A 146 29.39 14.93 1.91
C PRO A 146 29.64 13.63 1.14
N ASN A 147 30.89 13.15 1.22
CA ASN A 147 31.52 12.20 0.31
C ASN A 147 30.97 10.76 0.27
N ASN A 148 29.92 10.43 1.03
CA ASN A 148 29.48 9.03 1.23
C ASN A 148 27.95 8.85 1.09
N TYR A 149 27.32 9.27 0.00
CA TYR A 149 25.94 8.82 -0.31
C TYR A 149 25.95 7.34 -0.75
N PRO A 150 24.86 6.55 -0.57
CA PRO A 150 24.84 5.18 -1.08
C PRO A 150 25.21 5.09 -2.57
N PRO A 151 25.88 4.01 -2.99
CA PRO A 151 26.38 3.87 -4.35
C PRO A 151 25.24 3.83 -5.36
N GLY A 152 25.49 4.32 -6.57
CA GLY A 152 24.49 4.27 -7.63
C GLY A 152 25.02 4.80 -8.96
N PRO A 153 24.23 4.66 -10.03
CA PRO A 153 24.55 5.24 -11.33
C PRO A 153 24.66 6.77 -11.24
N ILE A 154 25.29 7.38 -12.25
CA ILE A 154 25.40 8.83 -12.33
C ILE A 154 24.02 9.40 -12.72
N PRO A 155 23.43 10.34 -11.94
CA PRO A 155 22.14 10.90 -12.26
C PRO A 155 22.21 11.79 -13.50
N LEU A 156 21.19 11.70 -14.37
CA LEU A 156 20.99 12.76 -15.35
C LEU A 156 20.65 14.06 -14.61
N PRO A 157 21.05 15.22 -15.15
CA PRO A 157 20.73 16.48 -14.51
C PRO A 157 19.19 16.71 -14.49
N ILE A 158 18.65 17.37 -13.45
CA ILE A 158 17.20 17.54 -13.15
C ILE A 158 16.38 16.25 -13.06
N LEU A 159 16.30 15.45 -14.12
CA LEU A 159 15.55 14.19 -14.18
C LEU A 159 16.02 13.17 -13.14
N GLY A 160 17.34 13.13 -12.86
CA GLY A 160 17.93 12.09 -12.04
C GLY A 160 17.89 10.73 -12.75
N HIS A 161 17.24 9.75 -12.14
CA HIS A 161 17.30 8.35 -12.53
C HIS A 161 16.00 7.81 -13.13
N PHE A 162 15.02 8.65 -13.46
CA PHE A 162 13.77 8.17 -14.05
C PHE A 162 13.95 7.40 -15.36
N HIS A 163 14.97 7.74 -16.15
CA HIS A 163 15.30 7.06 -17.39
C HIS A 163 15.71 5.58 -17.20
N LEU A 164 16.00 5.16 -15.97
CA LEU A 164 16.33 3.77 -15.62
C LEU A 164 15.10 2.94 -15.21
N LEU A 165 13.93 3.57 -15.06
CA LEU A 165 12.71 2.89 -14.65
C LEU A 165 11.80 2.65 -15.85
N GLY A 166 11.49 1.39 -16.10
CA GLY A 166 10.54 0.94 -17.09
C GLY A 166 9.18 0.60 -16.47
N LYS A 167 8.53 -0.42 -17.04
CA LYS A 167 7.18 -0.85 -16.65
C LYS A 167 7.14 -1.44 -15.23
N ASN A 168 8.20 -2.12 -14.81
CA ASN A 168 8.29 -2.81 -13.53
C ASN A 168 9.41 -2.19 -12.70
N PRO A 169 9.21 -1.01 -12.09
CA PRO A 169 10.25 -0.32 -11.33
C PRO A 169 10.90 -1.20 -10.26
N HIS A 170 10.14 -2.09 -9.61
CA HIS A 170 10.68 -3.03 -8.63
C HIS A 170 11.70 -4.01 -9.22
N GLN A 171 11.52 -4.46 -10.46
CA GLN A 171 12.46 -5.35 -11.16
C GLN A 171 13.68 -4.56 -11.65
N ASP A 172 13.45 -3.38 -12.23
CA ASP A 172 14.54 -2.49 -12.69
C ASP A 172 15.46 -2.09 -11.52
N LEU A 173 14.87 -1.76 -10.38
CA LEU A 173 15.59 -1.47 -9.13
C LEU A 173 16.34 -2.70 -8.59
N CYS A 174 15.78 -3.91 -8.72
CA CYS A 174 16.48 -5.14 -8.36
C CYS A 174 17.70 -5.37 -9.25
N HIS A 175 17.58 -5.16 -10.57
CA HIS A 175 18.70 -5.25 -11.50
C HIS A 175 19.80 -4.24 -11.18
N LEU A 176 19.44 -3.00 -10.83
CA LEU A 176 20.40 -2.01 -10.36
C LEU A 176 21.06 -2.43 -9.04
N ALA A 177 20.30 -2.96 -8.08
CA ALA A 177 20.85 -3.43 -6.81
C ALA A 177 21.86 -4.58 -7.00
N ARG A 178 21.61 -5.50 -7.95
CA ARG A 178 22.59 -6.55 -8.29
C ARG A 178 23.93 -6.00 -8.81
N LYS A 179 23.92 -4.81 -9.41
CA LYS A 179 25.13 -4.17 -9.97
C LYS A 179 25.85 -3.26 -8.97
N TYR A 180 25.10 -2.49 -8.17
CA TYR A 180 25.66 -1.45 -7.30
C TYR A 180 25.68 -1.85 -5.82
N GLY A 181 25.04 -2.96 -5.47
CA GLY A 181 24.91 -3.46 -4.11
C GLY A 181 23.49 -3.33 -3.55
N PRO A 182 23.23 -3.96 -2.39
CA PRO A 182 21.89 -4.09 -1.81
C PRO A 182 21.29 -2.77 -1.29
N VAL A 183 22.10 -1.71 -1.17
CA VAL A 183 21.69 -0.35 -0.88
C VAL A 183 22.07 0.55 -2.05
N LEU A 184 21.09 1.17 -2.68
CA LEU A 184 21.25 1.92 -3.91
C LEU A 184 20.84 3.38 -3.70
N GLY A 185 21.76 4.30 -3.99
CA GLY A 185 21.52 5.74 -3.96
C GLY A 185 21.05 6.23 -5.32
N LEU A 186 19.83 6.75 -5.37
CA LEU A 186 19.20 7.34 -6.54
C LEU A 186 18.73 8.75 -6.24
N ARG A 187 18.25 9.38 -7.30
CA ARG A 187 17.62 10.70 -7.31
C ARG A 187 16.51 10.65 -8.33
N PHE A 188 15.31 10.98 -7.92
CA PHE A 188 14.14 11.03 -8.77
C PHE A 188 13.66 12.49 -8.80
N GLY A 189 13.93 13.19 -9.90
CA GLY A 189 13.74 14.63 -9.96
C GLY A 189 14.66 15.35 -8.98
N PHE A 190 14.07 16.10 -8.06
CA PHE A 190 14.80 16.77 -6.97
C PHE A 190 14.83 15.97 -5.67
N THR A 191 14.22 14.78 -5.64
CA THR A 191 14.10 13.97 -4.43
C THR A 191 15.23 12.93 -4.34
N PRO A 192 16.13 13.03 -3.34
CA PRO A 192 17.09 11.95 -3.06
C PRO A 192 16.32 10.69 -2.66
N THR A 193 16.71 9.53 -3.18
CA THR A 193 16.00 8.28 -2.96
C THR A 193 16.98 7.15 -2.67
N VAL A 194 16.78 6.44 -1.56
CA VAL A 194 17.55 5.25 -1.21
C VAL A 194 16.66 4.03 -1.45
N VAL A 195 17.18 3.05 -2.18
CA VAL A 195 16.51 1.77 -2.42
C VAL A 195 17.23 0.67 -1.65
N VAL A 196 16.46 -0.11 -0.90
CA VAL A 196 16.93 -1.18 -0.03
C VAL A 196 16.40 -2.50 -0.56
N SER A 197 17.31 -3.44 -0.83
CA SER A 197 16.99 -4.70 -1.51
C SER A 197 17.54 -5.95 -0.81
N SER A 198 17.99 -5.86 0.45
CA SER A 198 18.40 -7.03 1.26
C SER A 198 17.77 -7.03 2.65
N PRO A 199 17.62 -8.20 3.30
CA PRO A 199 17.09 -8.31 4.65
C PRO A 199 17.82 -7.43 5.67
N ALA A 200 19.16 -7.47 5.67
CA ALA A 200 19.99 -6.73 6.62
C ALA A 200 19.80 -5.20 6.51
N TRP A 201 19.62 -4.67 5.30
CA TRP A 201 19.34 -3.24 5.11
C TRP A 201 17.88 -2.90 5.42
N ALA A 202 16.94 -3.81 5.13
CA ALA A 202 15.54 -3.63 5.51
C ALA A 202 15.38 -3.56 7.03
N GLU A 203 16.10 -4.41 7.79
CA GLU A 203 16.14 -4.35 9.25
C GLU A 203 16.67 -3.01 9.76
N ARG A 204 17.80 -2.55 9.21
CA ARG A 204 18.40 -1.26 9.62
C ARG A 204 17.44 -0.09 9.42
N VAL A 205 16.66 -0.08 8.35
CA VAL A 205 15.71 0.99 8.04
C VAL A 205 14.41 0.86 8.82
N LEU A 206 13.82 -0.34 8.89
CA LEU A 206 12.47 -0.54 9.42
C LEU A 206 12.43 -0.87 10.91
N LYS A 207 13.58 -1.20 11.52
CA LYS A 207 13.70 -1.54 12.94
C LYS A 207 14.76 -0.70 13.65
N THR A 208 16.01 -0.70 13.18
CA THR A 208 17.10 0.00 13.90
C THR A 208 16.95 1.52 13.88
N HIS A 209 16.54 2.08 12.74
CA HIS A 209 16.35 3.52 12.52
C HIS A 209 14.89 3.85 12.20
N ASP A 210 13.98 3.03 12.71
CA ASP A 210 12.55 3.04 12.38
C ASP A 210 11.89 4.41 12.54
N LEU A 211 12.18 5.15 13.62
CA LEU A 211 11.63 6.48 13.89
C LEU A 211 12.10 7.53 12.89
N VAL A 212 13.34 7.44 12.41
CA VAL A 212 13.88 8.37 11.40
C VAL A 212 13.12 8.22 10.08
N PHE A 213 12.74 6.99 9.74
CA PHE A 213 12.05 6.66 8.49
C PHE A 213 10.54 6.41 8.69
N ALA A 214 9.99 6.73 9.86
CA ALA A 214 8.59 6.45 10.13
C ALA A 214 7.63 7.37 9.36
N SER A 215 8.09 8.48 8.76
CA SER A 215 7.20 9.39 8.03
C SER A 215 6.92 8.91 6.59
N ARG A 216 5.90 9.52 5.97
CA ARG A 216 5.47 9.25 4.60
C ARG A 216 5.62 10.53 3.76
N PRO A 217 6.10 10.43 2.52
CA PRO A 217 6.14 11.59 1.62
C PRO A 217 4.71 11.99 1.24
N THR A 218 4.49 13.29 1.05
CA THR A 218 3.25 13.80 0.48
C THR A 218 3.23 13.52 -1.02
N SER A 219 2.08 13.08 -1.54
CA SER A 219 1.83 12.85 -2.96
C SER A 219 0.45 13.39 -3.36
N ASN A 220 0.17 13.49 -4.64
CA ASN A 220 -1.17 13.81 -5.13
C ASN A 220 -2.24 12.80 -4.68
N ALA A 221 -1.90 11.51 -4.61
CA ALA A 221 -2.78 10.49 -4.06
C ALA A 221 -3.08 10.76 -2.58
N CYS A 222 -2.06 11.16 -1.81
CA CYS A 222 -2.24 11.57 -0.42
C CYS A 222 -3.17 12.80 -0.27
N LYS A 223 -3.05 13.76 -1.19
CA LYS A 223 -3.81 15.02 -1.16
C LYS A 223 -5.28 14.81 -1.50
N HIS A 224 -5.56 14.09 -2.59
CA HIS A 224 -6.90 13.97 -3.15
C HIS A 224 -7.65 12.73 -2.67
N ILE A 225 -7.01 11.56 -2.69
CA ILE A 225 -7.68 10.29 -2.31
C ILE A 225 -7.70 10.12 -0.79
N SER A 226 -6.61 10.47 -0.11
CA SER A 226 -6.45 10.21 1.34
C SER A 226 -6.92 11.36 2.23
N TYR A 227 -7.83 12.21 1.74
CA TYR A 227 -8.35 13.37 2.45
C TYR A 227 -7.25 14.24 3.07
N GLY A 228 -6.20 14.56 2.32
CA GLY A 228 -5.07 15.34 2.82
C GLY A 228 -4.26 14.64 3.92
N GLN A 229 -3.90 13.37 3.72
CA GLN A 229 -3.14 12.55 4.69
C GLN A 229 -3.84 12.34 6.04
N ARG A 230 -5.18 12.32 6.08
CA ARG A 230 -5.95 12.04 7.30
C ARG A 230 -6.11 10.55 7.61
N ASN A 231 -5.57 9.71 6.74
CA ASN A 231 -5.71 8.26 6.84
C ASN A 231 -4.47 7.61 7.46
N LEU A 232 -4.64 6.40 7.98
CA LEU A 232 -3.57 5.67 8.70
C LEU A 232 -2.33 5.37 7.84
N THR A 233 -2.53 5.18 6.54
CA THR A 233 -1.49 4.77 5.60
C THR A 233 -0.50 5.90 5.29
N PHE A 234 -1.01 7.11 5.03
CA PHE A 234 -0.21 8.23 4.51
C PHE A 234 0.00 9.38 5.50
N ALA A 235 -0.67 9.39 6.66
CA ALA A 235 -0.44 10.40 7.69
C ALA A 235 1.05 10.47 8.10
N PRO A 236 1.65 11.67 8.17
CA PRO A 236 2.99 11.86 8.71
C PRO A 236 3.12 11.28 10.12
N TYR A 237 4.30 10.80 10.48
CA TYR A 237 4.49 10.22 11.81
C TYR A 237 4.43 11.33 12.88
N GLY A 238 3.68 11.09 13.95
CA GLY A 238 3.47 12.05 15.03
C GLY A 238 2.40 11.60 16.02
N PRO A 239 2.02 12.45 16.99
CA PRO A 239 0.93 12.18 17.94
C PRO A 239 -0.36 11.74 17.24
N TYR A 240 -0.84 12.56 16.29
CA TYR A 240 -2.02 12.25 15.48
C TYR A 240 -2.00 10.86 14.84
N TRP A 241 -0.89 10.48 14.21
CA TRP A 241 -0.78 9.16 13.58
C TRP A 241 -0.83 8.02 14.60
N ARG A 242 -0.27 8.21 15.80
CA ARG A 242 -0.34 7.21 16.88
C ARG A 242 -1.78 7.05 17.37
N ASP A 243 -2.52 8.15 17.48
CA ASP A 243 -3.91 8.14 17.94
C ASP A 243 -4.84 7.47 16.92
N ILE A 244 -4.75 7.84 15.63
CA ILE A 244 -5.55 7.19 14.59
C ILE A 244 -5.17 5.71 14.42
N ARG A 245 -3.88 5.34 14.58
CA ARG A 245 -3.45 3.93 14.57
C ARG A 245 -4.06 3.16 15.74
N LYS A 246 -4.03 3.73 16.93
CA LYS A 246 -4.62 3.12 18.13
C LYS A 246 -6.12 2.92 17.94
N LEU A 247 -6.84 3.95 17.50
CA LEU A 247 -8.26 3.89 17.18
C LEU A 247 -8.56 2.77 16.17
N CYS A 248 -7.86 2.75 15.03
CA CYS A 248 -8.07 1.72 14.01
C CYS A 248 -7.77 0.31 14.53
N THR A 249 -6.69 0.14 15.29
CA THR A 249 -6.28 -1.18 15.78
C THR A 249 -7.25 -1.73 16.84
N LEU A 250 -7.73 -0.87 17.74
CA LEU A 250 -8.63 -1.27 18.83
C LEU A 250 -10.08 -1.45 18.35
N GLU A 251 -10.56 -0.55 17.52
CA GLU A 251 -11.98 -0.51 17.17
C GLU A 251 -12.32 -1.27 15.89
N LEU A 252 -11.40 -1.30 14.93
CA LEU A 252 -11.64 -1.85 13.59
C LEU A 252 -11.05 -3.25 13.45
N LEU A 253 -9.84 -3.44 13.97
CA LEU A 253 -9.02 -4.63 13.71
C LEU A 253 -8.79 -5.49 14.97
N SER A 254 -9.52 -5.25 16.06
CA SER A 254 -9.36 -6.04 17.27
C SER A 254 -9.80 -7.50 17.07
N ASN A 255 -9.14 -8.40 17.79
CA ASN A 255 -9.51 -9.82 17.81
C ASN A 255 -10.99 -10.05 18.13
N LEU A 256 -11.59 -9.18 18.98
CA LEU A 256 -13.01 -9.26 19.29
C LEU A 256 -13.88 -9.04 18.04
N ARG A 257 -13.57 -8.02 17.22
CA ARG A 257 -14.30 -7.72 15.97
C ARG A 257 -14.10 -8.81 14.93
N ILE A 258 -12.86 -9.32 14.80
CA ILE A 258 -12.53 -10.41 13.89
C ILE A 258 -13.27 -11.69 14.30
N SER A 259 -13.34 -12.01 15.59
CA SER A 259 -14.09 -13.17 16.09
C SER A 259 -15.60 -12.99 15.95
N ARG A 260 -16.15 -11.80 16.24
CA ARG A 260 -17.60 -11.52 16.08
C ARG A 260 -18.06 -11.64 14.62
N SER A 261 -17.20 -11.30 13.66
CA SER A 261 -17.49 -11.42 12.23
C SER A 261 -17.31 -12.84 11.66
N GLN A 262 -16.93 -13.83 12.48
CA GLN A 262 -16.80 -15.23 12.07
C GLN A 262 -18.08 -15.78 11.42
N GLY A 263 -19.24 -15.52 12.02
CA GLY A 263 -20.52 -15.98 11.49
C GLY A 263 -20.79 -15.45 10.08
N MET A 264 -20.52 -14.16 9.86
CA MET A 264 -20.62 -13.50 8.55
C MET A 264 -19.64 -14.12 7.54
N ARG A 265 -18.36 -14.28 7.90
CA ARG A 265 -17.37 -14.89 7.01
C ARG A 265 -17.76 -16.32 6.61
N ARG A 266 -18.24 -17.11 7.56
CA ARG A 266 -18.70 -18.49 7.30
C ARG A 266 -19.91 -18.51 6.36
N ALA A 267 -20.86 -17.59 6.54
CA ALA A 267 -22.03 -17.49 5.68
C ALA A 267 -21.63 -17.15 4.24
N GLU A 268 -20.83 -16.11 4.04
CA GLU A 268 -20.39 -15.68 2.70
C GLU A 268 -19.51 -16.74 2.02
N LEU A 269 -18.59 -17.39 2.75
CA LEU A 269 -17.82 -18.51 2.21
C LEU A 269 -18.74 -19.69 1.83
N GLY A 270 -19.78 -19.96 2.61
CA GLY A 270 -20.79 -20.96 2.31
C GLY A 270 -21.51 -20.69 0.98
N LEU A 271 -21.85 -19.43 0.70
CA LEU A 271 -22.45 -19.01 -0.56
C LEU A 271 -21.51 -19.26 -1.74
N LEU A 272 -20.21 -18.92 -1.60
CA LEU A 272 -19.21 -19.21 -2.62
C LEU A 272 -19.11 -20.72 -2.89
N VAL A 273 -18.96 -21.53 -1.85
CA VAL A 273 -18.84 -22.99 -1.99
C VAL A 273 -20.09 -23.58 -2.64
N ALA A 274 -21.29 -23.14 -2.25
CA ALA A 274 -22.54 -23.59 -2.87
C ALA A 274 -22.64 -23.17 -4.35
N SER A 275 -22.15 -21.97 -4.69
CA SER A 275 -22.04 -21.51 -6.08
C SER A 275 -21.10 -22.39 -6.90
N LEU A 276 -19.91 -22.71 -6.37
CA LEU A 276 -18.94 -23.57 -7.04
C LEU A 276 -19.45 -25.01 -7.22
N LYS A 277 -20.19 -25.55 -6.24
CA LYS A 277 -20.82 -26.88 -6.37
C LYS A 277 -21.84 -26.93 -7.51
N ARG A 278 -22.71 -25.93 -7.60
CA ARG A 278 -23.70 -25.82 -8.70
C ARG A 278 -23.00 -25.71 -10.07
N ALA A 279 -21.97 -24.88 -10.17
CA ALA A 279 -21.18 -24.78 -11.39
C ALA A 279 -20.50 -26.12 -11.76
N ALA A 280 -20.00 -26.87 -10.77
CA ALA A 280 -19.42 -28.19 -11.00
C ALA A 280 -20.46 -29.22 -11.49
N GLU A 281 -21.67 -29.22 -10.93
CA GLU A 281 -22.79 -30.05 -11.38
C GLU A 281 -23.18 -29.74 -12.83
N GLY A 282 -23.20 -28.45 -13.19
CA GLY A 282 -23.40 -27.97 -14.56
C GLY A 282 -22.21 -28.14 -15.49
N ARG A 283 -21.06 -28.62 -14.99
CA ARG A 283 -19.76 -28.69 -15.71
C ARG A 283 -19.35 -27.35 -16.34
N GLU A 284 -19.65 -26.26 -15.64
CA GLU A 284 -19.34 -24.90 -16.08
C GLU A 284 -17.87 -24.57 -15.86
N VAL A 285 -17.29 -23.79 -16.76
CA VAL A 285 -15.95 -23.21 -16.57
C VAL A 285 -16.08 -22.00 -15.65
N VAL A 286 -15.32 -21.97 -14.56
CA VAL A 286 -15.37 -20.92 -13.54
C VAL A 286 -14.05 -20.18 -13.44
N ASP A 287 -14.10 -18.85 -13.47
CA ASP A 287 -13.00 -17.99 -13.05
C ASP A 287 -12.95 -17.93 -11.51
N LEU A 288 -12.09 -18.75 -10.90
CA LEU A 288 -11.91 -18.80 -9.45
C LEU A 288 -11.39 -17.47 -8.90
N SER A 289 -10.54 -16.77 -9.65
CA SER A 289 -9.96 -15.50 -9.20
C SER A 289 -11.04 -14.42 -9.11
N ALA A 290 -11.92 -14.32 -10.11
CA ALA A 290 -13.06 -13.41 -10.04
C ALA A 290 -13.99 -13.73 -8.85
N ARG A 291 -14.25 -15.01 -8.59
CA ARG A 291 -15.13 -15.46 -7.50
C ARG A 291 -14.56 -15.18 -6.11
N VAL A 292 -13.27 -15.46 -5.90
CA VAL A 292 -12.57 -15.21 -4.63
C VAL A 292 -12.44 -13.71 -4.38
N SER A 293 -12.05 -12.93 -5.41
CA SER A 293 -12.02 -11.46 -5.33
C SER A 293 -13.38 -10.85 -5.00
N GLY A 294 -14.47 -11.39 -5.55
CA GLY A 294 -15.82 -10.98 -5.19
C GLY A 294 -16.14 -11.26 -3.73
N LEU A 295 -15.82 -12.47 -3.25
CA LEU A 295 -16.01 -12.86 -1.85
C LEU A 295 -15.26 -11.92 -0.88
N SER A 296 -13.99 -11.62 -1.17
CA SER A 296 -13.19 -10.70 -0.36
C SER A 296 -13.75 -9.28 -0.37
N ALA A 297 -14.23 -8.81 -1.52
CA ALA A 297 -14.91 -7.52 -1.63
C ALA A 297 -16.15 -7.47 -0.74
N ASP A 298 -17.03 -8.46 -0.86
CA ASP A 298 -18.25 -8.58 -0.08
C ASP A 298 -17.97 -8.67 1.43
N MET A 299 -16.99 -9.47 1.84
CA MET A 299 -16.58 -9.56 3.25
C MET A 299 -16.04 -8.24 3.79
N ASN A 300 -15.24 -7.50 3.01
CA ASN A 300 -14.74 -6.18 3.41
C ASN A 300 -15.88 -5.16 3.52
N CYS A 301 -16.79 -5.11 2.55
CA CYS A 301 -17.97 -4.24 2.59
C CYS A 301 -18.86 -4.56 3.80
N LEU A 302 -19.13 -5.84 4.08
CA LEU A 302 -19.90 -6.23 5.26
C LEU A 302 -19.22 -5.87 6.57
N LEU A 303 -17.89 -6.06 6.67
CA LEU A 303 -17.14 -5.75 7.88
C LEU A 303 -17.05 -4.24 8.14
N VAL A 304 -16.84 -3.46 7.08
CA VAL A 304 -16.52 -2.02 7.18
C VAL A 304 -17.76 -1.15 7.07
N LEU A 305 -18.72 -1.51 6.22
CA LEU A 305 -19.86 -0.69 5.83
C LEU A 305 -21.22 -1.29 6.22
N GLY A 306 -21.22 -2.44 6.89
CA GLY A 306 -22.44 -3.10 7.39
C GLY A 306 -23.31 -3.79 6.32
N ARG A 307 -23.03 -3.58 5.03
CA ARG A 307 -23.79 -4.17 3.91
C ARG A 307 -22.91 -4.43 2.68
N LYS A 308 -23.39 -5.29 1.80
CA LYS A 308 -22.85 -5.47 0.44
C LYS A 308 -23.32 -4.33 -0.45
N TYR A 309 -22.48 -3.98 -1.42
CA TYR A 309 -22.82 -3.03 -2.47
C TYR A 309 -22.63 -3.73 -3.80
N GLU A 310 -23.62 -3.64 -4.68
CA GLU A 310 -23.41 -4.08 -6.04
C GLU A 310 -22.43 -3.12 -6.73
N ASP A 311 -21.65 -3.62 -7.69
CA ASP A 311 -20.72 -2.77 -8.45
C ASP A 311 -21.44 -1.52 -8.99
N ARG A 312 -22.70 -1.64 -9.42
CA ARG A 312 -23.50 -0.54 -9.98
C ARG A 312 -23.90 0.55 -8.98
N GLU A 313 -23.79 0.33 -7.68
CA GLU A 313 -24.22 1.31 -6.66
C GLU A 313 -23.20 2.46 -6.45
N LEU A 314 -21.96 2.33 -6.93
CA LEU A 314 -20.97 3.42 -6.87
C LEU A 314 -20.97 4.31 -8.11
N ASP A 315 -20.90 3.69 -9.28
CA ASP A 315 -20.79 4.33 -10.60
C ASP A 315 -21.03 3.26 -11.68
N GLU A 316 -21.21 3.67 -12.94
CA GLU A 316 -21.38 2.76 -14.09
C GLU A 316 -20.25 1.73 -14.23
N LYS A 317 -19.03 2.10 -13.80
CA LYS A 317 -17.83 1.22 -13.81
C LYS A 317 -17.75 0.27 -12.62
N GLY A 318 -18.37 0.66 -11.51
CA GLY A 318 -18.43 -0.02 -10.24
C GLY A 318 -17.21 -0.02 -9.33
N PHE A 319 -17.45 -0.44 -8.08
CA PHE A 319 -16.53 -0.30 -6.95
C PHE A 319 -15.15 -0.89 -7.24
N LYS A 320 -15.11 -2.11 -7.76
CA LYS A 320 -13.87 -2.82 -8.06
C LYS A 320 -13.01 -2.09 -9.11
N ALA A 321 -13.65 -1.56 -10.15
CA ALA A 321 -12.94 -0.83 -11.20
C ALA A 321 -12.38 0.50 -10.68
N LEU A 322 -13.19 1.24 -9.90
CA LEU A 322 -12.78 2.49 -9.28
C LEU A 322 -11.59 2.29 -8.34
N PHE A 323 -11.63 1.23 -7.54
CA PHE A 323 -10.53 0.84 -6.65
C PHE A 323 -9.25 0.53 -7.42
N MET A 324 -9.34 -0.33 -8.43
CA MET A 324 -8.21 -0.73 -9.27
C MET A 324 -7.55 0.47 -9.95
N GLU A 325 -8.36 1.39 -10.47
CA GLU A 325 -7.87 2.63 -11.07
C GLU A 325 -7.19 3.53 -10.03
N THR A 326 -7.73 3.62 -8.82
CA THR A 326 -7.15 4.40 -7.72
C THR A 326 -5.78 3.88 -7.32
N MET A 327 -5.63 2.55 -7.19
CA MET A 327 -4.35 1.92 -6.87
C MET A 327 -3.34 2.07 -7.99
N GLU A 328 -3.78 1.95 -9.24
CA GLU A 328 -2.91 2.20 -10.39
C GLU A 328 -2.38 3.63 -10.39
N LEU A 329 -3.25 4.63 -10.22
CA LEU A 329 -2.84 6.03 -10.18
C LEU A 329 -1.94 6.36 -8.98
N ALA A 330 -2.20 5.76 -7.81
CA ALA A 330 -1.37 5.96 -6.62
C ALA A 330 0.02 5.30 -6.73
N ALA A 331 0.12 4.18 -7.45
CA ALA A 331 1.38 3.48 -7.68
C ALA A 331 2.17 4.02 -8.89
N ARG A 332 1.48 4.67 -9.83
CA ARG A 332 2.07 5.19 -11.05
C ARG A 332 3.00 6.35 -10.74
N PHE A 333 4.08 6.41 -11.51
CA PHE A 333 5.00 7.53 -11.45
C PHE A 333 4.31 8.85 -11.81
N ASN A 334 4.29 9.79 -10.87
CA ASN A 334 3.73 11.13 -11.03
C ASN A 334 4.79 12.23 -10.92
N LEU A 335 5.04 12.94 -12.02
CA LEU A 335 5.99 14.05 -12.14
C LEU A 335 5.75 15.12 -11.06
N ALA A 336 4.50 15.43 -10.76
CA ALA A 336 4.15 16.45 -9.78
C ALA A 336 4.69 16.13 -8.37
N ASP A 337 4.85 14.85 -8.03
CA ASP A 337 5.32 14.41 -6.71
C ASP A 337 6.86 14.52 -6.56
N TYR A 338 7.59 14.79 -7.65
CA TYR A 338 9.05 14.88 -7.68
C TYR A 338 9.58 16.21 -8.25
N PHE A 339 8.71 16.98 -8.91
CA PHE A 339 8.97 18.30 -9.47
C PHE A 339 7.90 19.29 -8.98
N PRO A 340 8.07 19.89 -7.79
CA PRO A 340 7.04 20.72 -7.17
C PRO A 340 6.58 21.90 -8.05
N TYR A 341 7.48 22.45 -8.88
CA TYR A 341 7.19 23.60 -9.73
C TYR A 341 6.25 23.31 -10.91
N VAL A 342 6.00 22.03 -11.24
CA VAL A 342 5.10 21.64 -12.34
C VAL A 342 3.80 20.98 -11.83
N ASP A 343 3.58 20.91 -10.52
CA ASP A 343 2.36 20.35 -9.91
C ASP A 343 1.09 21.02 -10.46
N ALA A 344 1.11 22.35 -10.59
CA ALA A 344 -0.03 23.12 -11.11
C ALA A 344 -0.38 22.83 -12.58
N LEU A 345 0.58 22.33 -13.38
CA LEU A 345 0.38 22.07 -14.81
C LEU A 345 -0.31 20.72 -15.06
N ASP A 346 -0.22 19.77 -14.12
CA ASP A 346 -0.76 18.42 -14.23
C ASP A 346 -0.49 17.77 -15.60
N LEU A 347 0.79 17.77 -16.01
CA LEU A 347 1.21 17.36 -17.37
C LEU A 347 0.83 15.93 -17.74
N GLN A 348 0.59 15.06 -16.76
CA GLN A 348 0.17 13.68 -16.96
C GLN A 348 -1.35 13.48 -16.79
N GLY A 349 -2.10 14.53 -16.42
CA GLY A 349 -3.55 14.48 -16.16
C GLY A 349 -3.94 13.67 -14.92
N MET A 350 -2.97 13.19 -14.13
CA MET A 350 -3.24 12.32 -12.99
C MET A 350 -3.83 13.08 -11.81
N GLY A 351 -3.43 14.34 -11.61
CA GLY A 351 -4.02 15.19 -10.57
C GLY A 351 -5.51 15.42 -10.82
N ARG A 352 -5.89 15.71 -12.07
CA ARG A 352 -7.30 15.84 -12.49
C ARG A 352 -8.05 14.54 -12.29
N ARG A 353 -7.51 13.41 -12.75
CA ARG A 353 -8.18 12.11 -12.60
C ARG A 353 -8.34 11.71 -11.13
N MET A 354 -7.34 11.96 -10.28
CA MET A 354 -7.45 11.71 -8.84
C MET A 354 -8.53 12.58 -8.17
N LYS A 355 -8.73 13.83 -8.62
CA LYS A 355 -9.81 14.70 -8.12
C LYS A 355 -11.19 14.18 -8.52
N GLU A 356 -11.34 13.69 -9.76
CA GLU A 356 -12.59 13.06 -10.22
C GLU A 356 -12.92 11.82 -9.37
N LEU A 357 -11.95 10.92 -9.18
CA LEU A 357 -12.12 9.74 -8.33
C LEU A 357 -12.44 10.10 -6.87
N SER A 358 -11.73 11.10 -6.34
CA SER A 358 -11.98 11.62 -4.99
C SER A 358 -13.42 12.09 -4.81
N LYS A 359 -14.00 12.76 -5.83
CA LYS A 359 -15.40 13.20 -5.79
C LYS A 359 -16.36 12.01 -5.75
N ILE A 360 -16.13 10.99 -6.58
CA ILE A 360 -16.96 9.77 -6.61
C ILE A 360 -16.94 9.06 -5.24
N TYR A 361 -15.74 8.87 -4.66
CA TYR A 361 -15.63 8.29 -3.32
C TYR A 361 -16.29 9.15 -2.26
N ASP A 362 -16.17 10.48 -2.34
CA ASP A 362 -16.71 11.38 -1.33
C ASP A 362 -18.24 11.37 -1.31
N GLU A 363 -18.87 11.35 -2.49
CA GLU A 363 -20.33 11.22 -2.65
C GLU A 363 -20.83 9.87 -2.12
N PHE A 364 -20.14 8.77 -2.50
CA PHE A 364 -20.47 7.43 -2.01
C PHE A 364 -20.38 7.31 -0.49
N LEU A 365 -19.26 7.76 0.10
CA LEU A 365 -19.04 7.68 1.54
C LEU A 365 -19.95 8.63 2.33
N GLU A 366 -20.31 9.78 1.76
CA GLU A 366 -21.31 10.68 2.37
C GLU A 366 -22.67 9.98 2.50
N GLU A 367 -23.13 9.33 1.42
CA GLU A 367 -24.40 8.62 1.39
C GLU A 367 -24.41 7.46 2.42
N ILE A 368 -23.31 6.72 2.54
CA ILE A 368 -23.17 5.68 3.57
C ILE A 368 -23.32 6.28 4.98
N ILE A 369 -22.58 7.36 5.26
CA ILE A 369 -22.62 7.99 6.59
C ILE A 369 -24.02 8.50 6.90
N LYS A 370 -24.70 9.11 5.91
CA LYS A 370 -26.08 9.58 6.04
C LYS A 370 -27.04 8.43 6.38
N GLN A 371 -26.95 7.30 5.67
CA GLN A 371 -27.78 6.12 5.94
C GLN A 371 -27.60 5.60 7.38
N HIS A 372 -26.37 5.55 7.89
CA HIS A 372 -26.11 5.13 9.27
C HIS A 372 -26.67 6.13 10.29
N LEU A 373 -26.53 7.43 10.03
CA LEU A 373 -27.11 8.48 10.87
C LEU A 373 -28.65 8.44 10.91
N GLU A 374 -29.29 8.15 9.78
CA GLU A 374 -30.74 7.99 9.68
C GLU A 374 -31.21 6.73 10.42
N LYS A 375 -30.54 5.59 10.21
CA LYS A 375 -30.82 4.34 10.92
C LYS A 375 -30.71 4.49 12.44
N LYS A 376 -29.65 5.16 12.92
CA LYS A 376 -29.46 5.44 14.35
C LYS A 376 -30.61 6.26 14.97
N LYS A 377 -31.19 7.20 14.21
CA LYS A 377 -32.37 7.97 14.65
C LYS A 377 -33.63 7.11 14.74
N CYS A 378 -33.78 6.14 13.84
CA CYS A 378 -34.97 5.28 13.78
C CYS A 378 -34.94 4.11 14.77
N GLU A 379 -33.76 3.50 15.00
CA GLU A 379 -33.63 2.23 15.73
C GLU A 379 -33.04 2.37 17.15
N GLY A 380 -32.57 3.57 17.54
CA GLY A 380 -31.98 3.85 18.85
C GLY A 380 -30.51 3.43 18.98
N GLU A 381 -29.80 3.92 20.01
CA GLU A 381 -28.33 3.82 20.17
C GLU A 381 -27.77 2.39 20.39
N ASN A 382 -28.62 1.38 20.53
CA ASN A 382 -28.24 0.17 21.27
C ASN A 382 -27.57 -0.94 20.45
N LYS A 383 -27.20 -0.69 19.18
CA LYS A 383 -26.42 -1.64 18.39
C LYS A 383 -25.30 -0.95 17.61
N ARG A 384 -24.07 -1.16 18.06
CA ARG A 384 -22.85 -0.93 17.25
C ARG A 384 -22.71 -2.11 16.30
N GLU A 385 -23.36 -2.05 15.13
CA GLU A 385 -23.40 -3.18 14.21
C GLU A 385 -22.10 -3.28 13.40
N ASP A 386 -21.55 -2.14 12.99
CA ASP A 386 -20.35 -2.09 12.14
C ASP A 386 -19.34 -0.99 12.54
N ILE A 387 -18.36 -0.79 11.67
CA ILE A 387 -17.25 0.16 11.83
C ILE A 387 -17.74 1.61 11.72
N VAL A 388 -18.68 1.91 10.83
CA VAL A 388 -19.20 3.27 10.62
C VAL A 388 -19.88 3.75 11.90
N ASP A 389 -20.75 2.93 12.50
CA ASP A 389 -21.43 3.24 13.76
C ASP A 389 -20.46 3.55 14.89
N THR A 390 -19.38 2.77 14.95
CA THR A 390 -18.35 2.89 15.99
C THR A 390 -17.59 4.20 15.85
N MET A 391 -17.21 4.55 14.62
CA MET A 391 -16.51 5.81 14.34
C MET A 391 -17.43 7.02 14.57
N LEU A 392 -18.70 6.95 14.20
CA LEU A 392 -19.68 8.01 14.47
C LEU A 392 -19.87 8.23 15.99
N SER A 393 -19.98 7.15 16.77
CA SER A 393 -20.07 7.24 18.24
C SER A 393 -18.82 7.87 18.85
N ILE A 394 -17.62 7.53 18.39
CA ILE A 394 -16.37 8.13 18.86
C ILE A 394 -16.32 9.62 18.52
N MET A 395 -16.74 9.98 17.30
CA MET A 395 -16.82 11.38 16.85
C MET A 395 -17.75 12.21 17.73
N GLU A 396 -18.92 11.69 18.09
CA GLU A 396 -19.88 12.38 18.98
C GLU A 396 -19.39 12.47 20.43
N SER A 397 -18.74 11.42 20.94
CA SER A 397 -18.26 11.37 22.33
C SER A 397 -17.03 12.27 22.60
N GLY A 398 -16.26 12.60 21.57
CA GLY A 398 -14.99 13.33 21.70
C GLY A 398 -13.85 12.50 22.29
N GLU A 399 -14.01 11.18 22.46
CA GLU A 399 -13.03 10.29 23.11
C GLU A 399 -11.78 10.01 22.25
N ALA A 400 -11.73 10.51 21.01
CA ALA A 400 -10.63 10.25 20.08
C ALA A 400 -9.28 10.81 20.53
N GLY A 401 -9.25 11.83 21.40
CA GLY A 401 -8.03 12.49 21.87
C GLY A 401 -7.40 13.47 20.86
N PHE A 402 -8.07 13.71 19.72
CA PHE A 402 -7.71 14.69 18.70
C PHE A 402 -8.97 15.21 17.98
N GLU A 403 -8.83 16.24 17.13
CA GLU A 403 -9.93 16.72 16.27
C GLU A 403 -10.34 15.63 15.28
N PHE A 404 -11.44 14.97 15.56
CA PHE A 404 -11.96 13.86 14.78
C PHE A 404 -13.30 14.25 14.17
N ASP A 405 -13.35 14.29 12.84
CA ASP A 405 -14.50 14.75 12.06
C ASP A 405 -14.87 13.73 10.98
N GLN A 406 -15.95 14.00 10.24
CA GLN A 406 -16.44 13.12 9.19
C GLN A 406 -15.39 12.82 8.10
N ARG A 407 -14.46 13.75 7.82
CA ARG A 407 -13.38 13.54 6.83
C ARG A 407 -12.43 12.45 7.30
N HIS A 408 -12.20 12.33 8.61
CA HIS A 408 -11.43 11.23 9.18
C HIS A 408 -12.14 9.88 9.02
N ILE A 409 -13.44 9.86 9.23
CA ILE A 409 -14.26 8.65 9.02
C ILE A 409 -14.13 8.21 7.56
N LYS A 410 -14.41 9.10 6.61
CA LYS A 410 -14.28 8.80 5.17
C LYS A 410 -12.86 8.32 4.82
N ALA A 411 -11.83 8.96 5.35
CA ALA A 411 -10.44 8.60 5.10
C ALA A 411 -10.07 7.18 5.57
N VAL A 412 -10.63 6.73 6.69
CA VAL A 412 -10.43 5.38 7.24
C VAL A 412 -11.28 4.34 6.51
N LEU A 413 -12.56 4.63 6.27
CA LEU A 413 -13.47 3.74 5.53
C LEU A 413 -12.94 3.45 4.14
N LEU A 414 -12.38 4.46 3.49
CA LEU A 414 -11.71 4.29 2.21
C LEU A 414 -10.57 3.26 2.35
N ILE A 415 -9.60 3.42 3.25
CA ILE A 415 -8.55 2.39 3.43
C ILE A 415 -9.13 0.99 3.72
N GLY A 416 -10.11 0.90 4.63
CA GLY A 416 -10.71 -0.38 5.05
C GLY A 416 -11.41 -1.12 3.90
N SER A 417 -12.08 -0.36 3.02
CA SER A 417 -12.82 -0.90 1.88
C SER A 417 -11.93 -1.14 0.65
N LEU A 418 -10.76 -0.49 0.59
CA LEU A 418 -9.74 -0.60 -0.47
C LEU A 418 -8.77 -1.77 -0.27
N LYS A 419 -9.09 -2.76 0.57
CA LYS A 419 -8.28 -4.00 0.71
C LYS A 419 -8.83 -5.17 -0.11
N THR A 420 -9.47 -4.86 -1.23
CA THR A 420 -10.21 -5.81 -2.06
C THR A 420 -9.40 -6.21 -3.28
N LYS A 421 -8.23 -6.81 -3.04
CA LYS A 421 -7.55 -7.53 -4.13
C LYS A 421 -7.02 -8.88 -3.67
N TYR A 422 -7.96 -9.66 -3.17
CA TYR A 422 -7.85 -11.10 -2.99
C TYR A 422 -9.05 -11.80 -3.56
#